data_AF-A0A9E0GC61-F1
#
_entry.id   AF-A0A9E0GC61-F1
#
_cell.length_a   1.000
_cell.length_b   1.000
_cell.length_c   1.000
_cell.angle_alpha   90.00
_cell.angle_beta   90.00
_cell.angle_gamma   90.00
#
_symmetry.space_group_name_H-M   'P 1'
#
loop_
_entity.id
_entity.type
_entity.pdbx_description
1 polymer ?
#
loop_
_entity_poly.entity_id
_entity_poly.type
_entity_poly.pdbx_seq_one_letter_code
_entity_poly.pdbx_strand_id
1 'polypeptide(L)' 'MNGLLLVIQTISDFLWGTPMTIALIGTGLYLSIKFKFRYITKIKFHFQNTFGKMFKGKGEGEGTVSGFAAACTAM' A
#
# COMPACT_ATOMS: atom_id res chain seq x y z
N MET A 1 29.94 -9.50 24.85
CA MET A 1 28.82 -8.62 24.42
C MET A 1 28.71 -8.46 22.91
N ASN A 2 29.77 -8.70 22.10
CA ASN A 2 29.70 -8.54 20.64
C ASN A 2 29.09 -9.72 19.86
N GLY A 3 29.16 -10.95 20.40
CA GLY A 3 28.62 -12.14 19.71
C GLY A 3 27.10 -12.16 19.59
N LEU A 4 26.37 -11.70 20.62
CA LEU A 4 24.91 -11.61 20.60
C LEU A 4 24.42 -10.58 19.57
N LEU A 5 25.09 -9.43 19.50
CA LEU A 5 24.76 -8.38 18.53
C LEU A 5 24.96 -8.86 17.09
N LEU A 6 26.03 -9.61 16.81
CA LEU A 6 26.28 -10.20 15.49
C LEU A 6 25.19 -11.20 15.08
N VAL A 7 24.73 -12.05 16.00
CA VAL A 7 23.65 -13.00 15.72
C VAL A 7 22.32 -12.29 15.45
N ILE A 8 21.98 -11.29 16.27
CA ILE A 8 20.76 -10.49 16.08
C ILE A 8 20.81 -9.73 14.75
N GLN A 9 21.96 -9.15 14.42
CA GLN A 9 22.14 -8.40 13.17
C GLN A 9 22.02 -9.33 11.95
N THR A 10 22.63 -10.51 12.00
CA THR A 10 22.55 -11.51 10.92
C THR A 10 21.11 -11.99 10.69
N ILE A 11 20.35 -12.23 11.76
CA ILE A 11 18.94 -12.63 11.67
C ILE A 11 18.08 -11.49 11.14
N SER A 12 18.31 -10.26 11.61
CA SER A 12 17.63 -9.08 11.08
C SER A 12 17.91 -8.89 9.59
N ASP A 13 19.16 -8.92 9.16
CA ASP A 13 19.52 -8.73 7.75
C ASP A 13 18.94 -9.84 6.88
N PHE A 14 18.88 -11.07 7.40
CA PHE A 14 18.23 -12.17 6.71
C PHE A 14 16.72 -12.01 6.62
N LEU A 15 16.01 -11.54 7.66
CA LEU A 15 14.56 -11.39 7.62
C LEU A 15 14.11 -10.16 6.81
N TRP A 16 14.78 -9.03 6.98
CA TRP A 16 14.44 -7.76 6.34
C TRP A 16 15.04 -7.60 4.93
N GLY A 17 16.05 -8.40 4.59
CA GLY A 17 16.69 -8.39 3.29
C GLY A 17 15.94 -9.23 2.25
N THR A 18 16.50 -10.39 1.91
CA THR A 18 16.12 -11.20 0.75
C THR A 18 14.69 -11.79 0.79
N PRO A 19 14.20 -12.42 1.86
CA PRO A 19 12.88 -13.04 1.87
C PRO A 19 11.75 -11.99 1.89
N MET A 20 11.89 -10.88 2.63
CA MET A 20 10.88 -9.83 2.65
C MET A 20 10.80 -9.10 1.30
N THR A 21 11.94 -8.78 0.69
CA THR A 21 11.94 -8.15 -0.64
C THR A 21 11.35 -9.06 -1.72
N ILE A 22 11.66 -10.35 -1.71
CA ILE A 22 11.04 -11.31 -2.64
C ILE A 22 9.54 -11.42 -2.39
N ALA A 23 9.09 -11.45 -1.14
CA ALA A 23 7.67 -11.51 -0.81
C ALA A 23 6.93 -10.24 -1.27
N LEU A 24 7.51 -9.05 -1.06
CA LEU A 24 6.94 -7.77 -1.49
C LEU A 24 6.86 -7.68 -3.02
N ILE A 25 7.95 -7.99 -3.72
CA ILE A 25 8.00 -7.94 -5.18
C ILE A 25 7.07 -9.00 -5.77
N GLY A 26 7.10 -10.24 -5.26
CA GLY A 26 6.27 -11.33 -5.71
C GLY A 26 4.78 -11.05 -5.51
N THR A 27 4.40 -10.55 -4.34
CA THR A 27 3.01 -10.15 -4.04
C THR A 27 2.57 -8.97 -4.91
N GLY A 28 3.44 -7.96 -5.06
CA GLY A 28 3.19 -6.82 -5.93
C GLY A 28 2.94 -7.24 -7.38
N LEU A 29 3.84 -8.05 -7.95
CA LEU A 29 3.72 -8.57 -9.32
C LEU A 29 2.48 -9.44 -9.48
N TYR A 30 2.22 -10.33 -8.53
CA TYR A 30 1.04 -11.21 -8.54
C TYR A 30 -0.26 -10.40 -8.55
N LEU A 31 -0.37 -9.38 -7.68
CA LEU A 31 -1.53 -8.49 -7.65
C LEU A 31 -1.63 -7.68 -8.95
N SER A 32 -0.54 -7.13 -9.47
CA SER A 32 -0.52 -6.39 -10.74
C SER A 32 -1.06 -7.21 -11.91
N ILE A 33 -0.65 -8.49 -12.01
CA ILE A 33 -1.12 -9.42 -13.04
C ILE A 33 -2.59 -9.80 -12.80
N LYS A 34 -2.97 -10.12 -11.55
CA LYS A 34 -4.35 -10.49 -11.20
C LYS A 34 -5.35 -9.37 -11.48
N PHE A 35 -4.96 -8.11 -11.25
CA PHE A 35 -5.78 -6.94 -11.56
C PHE A 35 -5.71 -6.53 -13.05
N LYS A 36 -5.02 -7.30 -13.90
CA LYS A 36 -4.89 -7.08 -15.36
C LYS A 36 -4.46 -5.66 -15.73
N PHE A 37 -3.56 -5.05 -14.96
CA PHE A 37 -3.14 -3.65 -15.17
C PHE A 37 -4.32 -2.63 -15.26
N ARG A 38 -5.47 -2.94 -14.64
CA ARG A 38 -6.60 -2.00 -14.52
C ARG A 38 -6.21 -0.70 -13.81
N TYR A 39 -5.15 -0.74 -13.00
CA TYR A 39 -4.56 0.44 -12.39
C TYR A 39 -4.19 1.50 -13.45
N ILE A 40 -3.58 1.11 -14.57
CA ILE A 40 -3.13 2.05 -15.61
C ILE A 40 -4.30 2.47 -16.51
N THR A 41 -5.17 1.54 -16.89
CA THR A 41 -6.23 1.80 -17.88
C THR A 41 -7.47 2.51 -17.31
N LYS A 42 -7.68 2.48 -15.99
CA LYS A 42 -8.83 3.12 -15.32
C LYS A 42 -8.46 4.25 -14.36
N ILE A 43 -7.19 4.71 -14.34
CA ILE A 43 -6.77 5.86 -13.51
C ILE A 43 -7.68 7.07 -13.69
N LYS A 44 -8.09 7.40 -14.93
CA LYS A 44 -8.98 8.54 -15.20
C LYS A 44 -10.36 8.38 -14.57
N PHE A 45 -10.91 7.16 -14.60
CA PHE A 45 -12.21 6.84 -13.98
C PHE A 45 -12.12 6.84 -12.45
N HIS A 46 -11.05 6.26 -11.89
CA HIS A 46 -10.82 6.26 -10.44
C HIS A 46 -10.53 7.67 -9.92
N PHE A 47 -9.79 8.50 -10.64
CA PHE A 47 -9.53 9.88 -10.22
C PHE A 47 -10.81 10.72 -10.21
N GLN A 48 -11.66 10.59 -11.24
CA GLN A 48 -12.95 11.28 -11.29
C GLN A 48 -13.92 10.80 -10.18
N ASN A 49 -13.94 9.50 -9.88
CA ASN A 49 -14.84 8.94 -8.88
C ASN A 49 -14.30 9.04 -7.45
N THR A 50 -12.98 9.11 -7.25
CA THR A 50 -12.34 9.25 -5.93
C THR A 50 -12.18 10.72 -5.57
N PHE A 51 -11.41 11.52 -6.33
CA PHE A 51 -11.23 12.94 -6.02
C PHE A 51 -12.55 13.72 -6.22
N GLY A 52 -13.29 13.46 -7.29
CA GLY A 52 -14.56 14.14 -7.55
C GLY A 52 -15.64 13.88 -6.49
N LYS A 53 -15.68 12.70 -5.86
CA LYS A 53 -16.59 12.39 -4.73
C LYS A 53 -16.03 12.74 -3.36
N MET A 54 -14.70 12.76 -3.20
CA MET A 54 -14.04 13.20 -1.97
C MET A 54 -14.23 14.71 -1.74
N PHE A 55 -14.37 15.50 -2.81
CA PHE A 55 -14.68 16.93 -2.76
C PHE A 55 -16.19 17.27 -2.85
N LYS A 56 -17.03 16.41 -3.45
CA LYS A 56 -18.50 16.55 -3.37
C LYS A 56 -18.99 15.98 -2.04
N GLY A 57 -19.20 16.88 -1.07
CA GLY A 57 -19.63 16.54 0.29
C GLY A 57 -20.77 15.50 0.36
N LYS A 58 -20.64 14.59 1.33
CA LYS A 58 -21.59 13.52 1.71
C LYS A 58 -21.96 12.55 0.57
N GLY A 59 -21.02 11.66 0.24
CA GLY A 59 -21.40 10.33 -0.26
C GLY A 59 -21.70 9.42 0.92
N GLU A 60 -22.85 8.76 0.89
CA GLU A 60 -23.31 7.71 1.83
C GLU A 60 -22.32 6.52 1.88
N GLY A 61 -21.16 6.71 2.50
CA GLY A 61 -20.27 5.64 2.91
C GLY A 61 -20.17 5.67 4.43
N GLU A 62 -20.16 4.49 5.07
CA GLU A 62 -20.06 4.29 6.52
C GLU A 62 -18.71 4.75 7.13
N GLY A 63 -18.18 5.89 6.69
CA GLY A 63 -16.96 6.49 7.21
C GLY A 63 -17.29 7.65 8.12
N THR A 64 -16.85 7.57 9.38
CA THR A 64 -17.02 8.64 10.38
C THR A 64 -16.20 9.91 10.06
N VAL A 65 -15.30 9.83 9.06
CA VAL A 65 -14.32 10.87 8.70
C VAL A 65 -14.44 11.22 7.21
N SER A 66 -14.31 12.50 6.87
CA SER A 66 -14.29 12.98 5.47
C SER A 66 -13.22 12.23 4.67
N GLY A 67 -13.54 11.82 3.43
CA GLY A 67 -12.60 11.10 2.57
C GLY A 67 -11.25 11.80 2.47
N PHE A 68 -11.24 13.14 2.41
CA PHE A 68 -10.01 13.95 2.39
C PHE A 68 -9.15 13.77 3.65
N ALA A 69 -9.76 13.78 4.83
CA ALA A 69 -9.04 13.60 6.09
C ALA A 69 -8.46 12.18 6.21
N ALA A 70 -9.18 11.15 5.74
CA ALA A 70 -8.64 9.79 5.68
C ALA A 70 -7.39 9.68 4.79
N ALA A 71 -7.34 10.40 3.66
CA ALA A 71 -6.16 10.42 2.80
C ALA A 71 -4.96 11.14 3.44
N CYS A 72 -5.19 12.23 4.18
CA CYS A 72 -4.13 12.89 4.94
C CYS A 72 -3.56 12.02 6.07
N THR A 73 -4.35 11.10 6.65
CA THR A 73 -3.86 10.15 7.66
C THR A 73 -3.15 8.94 7.04
N ALA A 74 -3.49 8.59 5.80
CA ALA A 74 -2.90 7.45 5.10
C ALA A 74 -1.57 7.79 4.37
N MET A 75 -1.31 9.07 4.08
CA MET A 75 0.00 9.56 3.61
C MET A 75 0.95 9.79 4.78
#